data_AF-A0A925HG75-F1
#
_entry.id   AF-A0A925HG75-F1
#
_cell.length_a   1.000
_cell.length_b   1.000
_cell.length_c   1.000
_cell.angle_alpha   90.00
_cell.angle_beta   90.00
_cell.angle_gamma   90.00
#
_symmetry.space_group_name_H-M   'P 1'
#
loop_
_entity.id
_entity.type
_entity.pdbx_description
1 polymer ?
#
loop_
_entity_poly.entity_id
_entity_poly.type
_entity_poly.pdbx_seq_one_letter_code
_entity_poly.pdbx_strand_id
1 'polypeptide(L)'
;MKAAGLMLAIGAAALAGCSGGSSGLTTGALLGESKPAAPVNDAPARAFQVGTASARAVKCGFNFDPAKLKTNYLAYEKQQPGGQDTSKAERIYDVSFNGVAKAVAAEGDYCSPGKTTSIKSDLTRHLAGDYTPNPPKVEQEEGLLSGWGGGSGAPEMKARLPTDNSD
;
A
#
# COMPACT_ATOMS: atom_id res chain seq x y z
N MET A 1 55.84 29.70 -17.85
CA MET A 1 54.98 29.74 -19.06
C MET A 1 53.85 28.72 -18.86
N LYS A 2 52.59 29.19 -18.88
CA LYS A 2 51.25 28.57 -19.20
C LYS A 2 51.16 27.04 -19.30
N ALA A 3 50.14 26.29 -18.86
CA ALA A 3 48.71 26.49 -18.49
C ALA A 3 48.30 25.36 -17.48
N ALA A 4 47.34 25.41 -16.54
CA ALA A 4 45.95 25.87 -16.45
C ALA A 4 44.90 25.02 -17.22
N GLY A 5 44.00 24.34 -16.47
CA GLY A 5 42.74 23.70 -16.90
C GLY A 5 42.44 22.46 -16.01
N LEU A 6 41.54 22.43 -15.01
CA LEU A 6 40.13 22.86 -14.81
C LEU A 6 39.08 21.96 -15.52
N MET A 7 38.03 21.60 -14.75
CA MET A 7 36.76 20.85 -15.06
C MET A 7 36.81 19.36 -14.65
N LEU A 8 36.06 18.78 -13.71
CA LEU A 8 34.85 19.13 -12.93
C LEU A 8 33.66 19.62 -13.76
N ALA A 9 32.90 18.67 -14.34
CA ALA A 9 31.53 18.84 -14.81
C ALA A 9 30.85 17.44 -14.81
N ILE A 10 29.85 17.17 -13.96
CA ILE A 10 28.40 17.44 -14.14
C ILE A 10 27.73 16.42 -15.07
N GLY A 11 26.71 15.72 -14.55
CA GLY A 11 25.49 15.46 -15.33
C GLY A 11 25.05 14.01 -15.52
N ALA A 12 24.17 13.54 -14.63
CA ALA A 12 23.00 12.76 -15.04
C ALA A 12 21.88 12.98 -14.00
N ALA A 13 21.26 14.15 -14.09
CA ALA A 13 19.98 14.42 -13.46
C ALA A 13 18.91 13.56 -14.13
N ALA A 14 18.40 12.57 -13.41
CA ALA A 14 17.11 11.95 -13.71
C ALA A 14 16.06 12.52 -12.74
N LEU A 15 15.79 13.83 -12.86
CA LEU A 15 14.53 14.42 -12.42
C LEU A 15 13.64 14.59 -13.65
N ALA A 16 12.90 13.53 -13.98
CA ALA A 16 11.75 13.63 -14.85
C ALA A 16 10.51 13.25 -14.03
N GLY A 17 9.57 14.19 -13.91
CA GLY A 17 8.20 13.88 -13.48
C GLY A 17 7.68 14.59 -12.23
N CYS A 18 7.74 15.92 -12.18
CA CYS A 18 6.69 16.69 -11.51
C CYS A 18 5.68 17.12 -12.58
N SER A 19 4.56 16.41 -12.67
CA SER A 19 3.33 16.86 -13.32
C SER A 19 2.23 16.35 -12.40
N GLY A 20 1.63 17.20 -11.59
CA GLY A 20 0.58 18.09 -12.05
C GLY A 20 -0.72 17.54 -11.48
N GLY A 21 -1.39 18.32 -10.63
CA GLY A 21 -2.52 17.86 -9.85
C GLY A 21 -3.65 17.29 -10.71
N SER A 22 -4.15 16.15 -10.28
CA SER A 22 -5.54 15.76 -10.47
C SER A 22 -5.96 14.95 -9.26
N SER A 23 -6.92 15.48 -8.52
CA SER A 23 -7.70 14.76 -7.52
C SER A 23 -8.44 13.64 -8.24
N GLY A 24 -7.82 12.47 -8.35
CA GLY A 24 -8.42 11.26 -8.90
C GLY A 24 -8.98 10.39 -7.78
N LEU A 25 -10.23 10.63 -7.39
CA LEU A 25 -11.03 9.63 -6.70
C LEU A 25 -11.47 8.59 -7.76
N THR A 26 -10.62 7.61 -8.05
CA THR A 26 -10.94 6.55 -9.01
C THR A 26 -11.71 5.44 -8.30
N THR A 27 -13.00 5.66 -8.08
CA THR A 27 -13.96 4.60 -7.78
C THR A 27 -14.21 3.77 -9.05
N GLY A 28 -13.59 2.58 -9.12
CA GLY A 28 -14.13 1.41 -9.83
C GLY A 28 -14.02 1.35 -11.35
N ALA A 29 -13.21 0.37 -11.80
CA ALA A 29 -13.34 -0.43 -13.03
C ALA A 29 -13.13 0.31 -14.37
N LEU A 30 -12.37 -0.23 -15.35
CA LEU A 30 -12.82 -1.30 -16.22
C LEU A 30 -11.65 -1.67 -17.16
N LEU A 31 -11.30 -2.95 -17.25
CA LEU A 31 -10.54 -3.58 -18.35
C LEU A 31 -9.04 -3.26 -18.44
N GLY A 32 -8.21 -3.99 -17.68
CA GLY A 32 -6.80 -4.17 -18.03
C GLY A 32 -5.89 -4.34 -16.83
N GLU A 33 -5.42 -5.56 -16.62
CA GLU A 33 -4.21 -5.95 -15.87
C GLU A 33 -3.81 -4.99 -14.72
N SER A 34 -4.64 -4.92 -13.68
CA SER A 34 -4.41 -4.02 -12.55
C SER A 34 -3.35 -4.59 -11.61
N LYS A 35 -2.08 -4.37 -11.94
CA LYS A 35 -1.00 -4.36 -10.94
C LYS A 35 -1.41 -3.36 -9.85
N PRO A 36 -1.46 -3.75 -8.56
CA PRO A 36 -1.81 -2.82 -7.49
C PRO A 36 -0.91 -1.58 -7.60
N ALA A 37 -1.51 -0.39 -7.62
CA ALA A 37 -0.75 0.85 -7.59
C ALA A 37 0.20 0.79 -6.38
N ALA A 38 1.47 1.08 -6.62
CA ALA A 38 2.46 1.07 -5.55
C ALA A 38 1.99 2.02 -4.42
N PRO A 39 2.15 1.62 -3.15
CA PRO A 39 1.72 2.46 -2.04
C PRO A 39 2.39 3.84 -2.13
N VAL A 40 1.57 4.89 -2.15
CA VAL A 40 2.06 6.27 -2.18
C VAL A 40 2.66 6.59 -0.82
N ASN A 41 3.97 6.87 -0.78
CA ASN A 41 4.69 7.20 0.45
C ASN A 41 4.60 8.70 0.79
N ASP A 42 3.38 9.18 1.04
CA ASP A 42 3.13 10.56 1.46
C ASP A 42 2.75 10.68 2.96
N ALA A 43 2.88 11.89 3.51
CA ALA A 43 2.56 12.19 4.92
C ALA A 43 1.13 11.78 5.30
N PRO A 44 0.09 12.10 4.52
CA PRO A 44 -1.27 11.64 4.77
C PRO A 44 -1.40 10.11 4.90
N ALA A 45 -0.83 9.35 3.97
CA ALA A 45 -0.90 7.89 3.96
C ALA A 45 -0.21 7.29 5.20
N ARG A 46 0.96 7.82 5.57
CA ARG A 46 1.66 7.41 6.79
C ARG A 46 0.87 7.77 8.04
N ALA A 47 0.35 9.00 8.15
CA ALA A 47 -0.45 9.44 9.29
C ALA A 47 -1.66 8.54 9.51
N PHE A 48 -2.38 8.22 8.44
CA PHE A 48 -3.53 7.34 8.48
C PHE A 48 -3.12 5.92 8.92
N GLN A 49 -2.05 5.38 8.37
CA GLN A 49 -1.59 4.05 8.75
C GLN A 49 -1.17 3.97 10.23
N VAL A 50 -0.38 4.92 10.71
CA VAL A 50 0.08 4.89 12.12
C VAL A 50 -1.11 5.11 13.06
N GLY A 51 -2.02 6.03 12.75
CA GLY A 51 -3.21 6.29 13.57
C GLY A 51 -4.15 5.09 13.64
N THR A 52 -4.45 4.47 12.50
CA THR A 52 -5.31 3.26 12.46
C THR A 52 -4.66 2.06 13.15
N ALA A 53 -3.37 1.80 12.92
CA ALA A 53 -2.65 0.71 13.58
C ALA A 53 -2.59 0.91 15.11
N SER A 54 -2.38 2.14 15.56
CA SER A 54 -2.36 2.49 16.99
C SER A 54 -3.72 2.24 17.64
N ALA A 55 -4.82 2.66 17.02
CA ALA A 55 -6.16 2.42 17.55
C ALA A 55 -6.50 0.92 17.66
N ARG A 56 -6.16 0.15 16.62
CA ARG A 56 -6.32 -1.31 16.62
C ARG A 56 -5.46 -1.98 17.70
N ALA A 57 -4.24 -1.49 17.88
CA ALA A 57 -3.33 -1.99 18.90
C ALA A 57 -3.86 -1.74 20.32
N VAL A 58 -4.45 -0.56 20.58
CA VAL A 58 -5.11 -0.25 21.85
C VAL A 58 -6.30 -1.19 22.09
N LYS A 59 -7.16 -1.41 21.08
CA LYS A 59 -8.30 -2.34 21.20
C LYS A 59 -7.86 -3.77 21.51
N CYS A 60 -6.76 -4.22 20.92
CA CYS A 60 -6.23 -5.56 21.14
C CYS A 60 -5.29 -5.68 22.36
N GLY A 61 -5.16 -4.64 23.18
CA GLY A 61 -4.44 -4.69 24.45
C GLY A 61 -2.92 -4.85 24.30
N PHE A 62 -2.34 -4.39 23.20
CA PHE A 62 -0.88 -4.38 23.08
C PHE A 62 -0.25 -3.39 24.07
N ASN A 63 0.87 -3.78 24.68
CA ASN A 63 1.58 -2.93 25.63
C ASN A 63 2.48 -1.92 24.89
N PHE A 64 1.98 -0.71 24.67
CA PHE A 64 2.73 0.43 24.11
C PHE A 64 2.11 1.75 24.57
N ASP A 65 2.83 2.86 24.37
CA ASP A 65 2.32 4.20 24.63
C ASP A 65 1.89 4.87 23.31
N PRO A 66 0.57 5.09 23.10
CA PRO A 66 0.07 5.72 21.87
C PRO A 66 0.45 7.20 21.75
N ALA A 67 0.63 7.92 22.85
CA ALA A 67 1.05 9.32 22.83
C ALA A 67 2.54 9.44 22.47
N LYS A 68 3.38 8.54 23.01
CA LYS A 68 4.79 8.43 22.63
C LYS A 68 4.95 8.04 21.16
N LEU A 69 4.16 7.08 20.67
CA LEU A 69 4.19 6.68 19.26
C LEU A 69 3.79 7.85 18.34
N LYS A 70 2.71 8.58 18.65
CA LYS A 70 2.32 9.80 17.94
C LYS A 70 3.46 10.82 17.91
N THR A 71 4.09 11.06 19.06
CA THR A 71 5.20 12.03 19.18
C THR A 71 6.39 11.64 18.30
N ASN A 72 6.78 10.37 18.33
CA ASN A 72 7.87 9.85 17.49
C ASN A 72 7.54 9.96 15.99
N TYR A 73 6.31 9.63 15.61
CA TYR A 73 5.83 9.79 14.25
C TYR A 73 5.89 11.24 13.77
N LEU A 74 5.39 12.19 14.56
CA LEU A 74 5.44 13.61 14.21
C LEU A 74 6.87 14.15 14.15
N ALA A 75 7.78 13.62 14.97
CA ALA A 75 9.21 13.94 14.87
C ALA A 75 9.82 13.42 13.57
N TYR A 76 9.46 12.22 13.13
CA TYR A 76 9.86 11.66 11.84
C TYR A 76 9.35 12.52 10.67
N GLU A 77 8.07 12.91 10.66
CA GLU A 77 7.51 13.75 9.59
C GLU A 77 8.19 15.12 9.51
N LYS A 78 8.61 15.70 10.64
CA LYS A 78 9.38 16.97 10.67
C LYS A 78 10.74 16.84 9.99
N GLN A 79 11.32 15.64 9.95
CA GLN A 79 12.63 15.38 9.36
C GLN A 79 12.53 14.99 7.88
N GLN A 80 11.33 14.81 7.34
CA GLN A 80 11.15 14.40 5.95
C GLN A 80 11.53 15.54 4.98
N PRO A 81 12.30 15.22 3.93
CA PRO A 81 12.63 16.18 2.89
C PRO A 81 11.35 16.61 2.15
N GLY A 82 11.23 17.91 1.85
CA GLY A 82 10.10 18.47 1.10
C GLY A 82 9.09 19.28 1.91
N GLY A 83 9.34 19.52 3.21
CA GLY A 83 8.55 20.47 4.01
C GLY A 83 7.10 20.04 4.19
N GLN A 84 6.88 18.85 4.77
CA GLN A 84 5.54 18.33 5.00
C GLN A 84 4.81 19.12 6.09
N ASP A 85 3.52 19.38 5.88
CA ASP A 85 2.66 20.00 6.88
C ASP A 85 2.39 19.00 8.02
N THR A 86 3.20 19.11 9.07
CA THR A 86 3.11 18.26 10.25
C THR A 86 1.79 18.47 11.01
N SER A 87 1.17 19.65 10.89
CA SER A 87 -0.13 19.93 11.50
C SER A 87 -1.25 19.16 10.78
N LYS A 88 -1.15 19.05 9.46
CA LYS A 88 -2.04 18.18 8.67
C LYS A 88 -1.81 16.71 8.99
N ALA A 89 -0.55 16.26 9.09
CA ALA A 89 -0.23 14.89 9.48
C ALA A 89 -0.79 14.54 10.88
N GLU A 90 -0.65 15.45 11.84
CA GLU A 90 -1.23 15.30 13.17
C GLU A 90 -2.76 15.18 13.13
N ARG A 91 -3.44 16.07 12.40
CA ARG A 91 -4.90 16.01 12.27
C ARG A 91 -5.36 14.68 11.65
N ILE A 92 -4.67 14.18 10.64
CA ILE A 92 -5.00 12.90 9.98
C ILE A 92 -4.77 11.74 10.96
N TYR A 93 -3.68 11.76 11.71
CA TYR A 93 -3.42 10.77 12.76
C TYR A 93 -4.58 10.75 13.77
N ASP A 94 -4.99 11.92 14.29
CA ASP A 94 -6.02 11.98 15.32
C ASP A 94 -7.38 11.54 14.80
N VAL A 95 -7.77 11.94 13.58
CA VAL A 95 -9.04 11.52 12.97
C VAL A 95 -9.04 10.01 12.72
N SER A 96 -7.95 9.46 12.16
CA SER A 96 -7.85 8.04 11.88
C SER A 96 -7.83 7.18 13.14
N PHE A 97 -7.09 7.61 14.18
CA PHE A 97 -7.08 6.97 15.49
C PHE A 97 -8.48 6.95 16.11
N ASN A 98 -9.12 8.11 16.23
CA ASN A 98 -10.44 8.23 16.87
C ASN A 98 -11.54 7.51 16.07
N GLY A 99 -11.49 7.60 14.74
CA GLY A 99 -12.45 6.92 13.86
C GLY A 99 -12.36 5.40 14.00
N VAL A 100 -11.15 4.85 13.94
CA VAL A 100 -10.95 3.41 14.09
C VAL A 100 -11.22 2.96 15.51
N ALA A 101 -10.78 3.69 16.54
CA ALA A 101 -11.06 3.35 17.93
C ALA A 101 -12.57 3.21 18.19
N LYS A 102 -13.39 4.12 17.63
CA LYS A 102 -14.85 4.02 17.70
C LYS A 102 -15.39 2.82 16.93
N ALA A 103 -14.92 2.59 15.70
CA ALA A 103 -15.37 1.46 14.88
C ALA A 103 -15.08 0.11 15.54
N VAL A 104 -13.86 -0.09 16.04
CA VAL A 104 -13.46 -1.34 16.69
C VAL A 104 -14.02 -1.48 18.10
N ALA A 105 -14.45 -0.40 18.75
CA ALA A 105 -15.16 -0.49 20.03
C ALA A 105 -16.52 -1.20 19.88
N ALA A 106 -17.21 -0.99 18.76
CA ALA A 106 -18.49 -1.65 18.46
C ALA A 106 -18.35 -3.13 18.07
N GLU A 107 -17.15 -3.57 17.67
CA GLU A 107 -16.87 -4.97 17.31
C GLU A 107 -16.37 -5.74 18.54
N GLY A 108 -17.13 -6.77 18.95
CA GLY A 108 -16.79 -7.63 20.10
C GLY A 108 -15.50 -8.41 19.85
N ASP A 109 -15.50 -9.23 18.81
CA ASP A 109 -14.39 -10.14 18.47
C ASP A 109 -13.44 -9.56 17.42
N TYR A 110 -13.05 -8.28 17.60
CA TYR A 110 -12.13 -7.62 16.66
C TYR A 110 -10.75 -8.31 16.62
N CYS A 111 -10.27 -8.83 17.75
CA CYS A 111 -8.89 -9.26 17.91
C CYS A 111 -8.69 -10.75 17.62
N SER A 112 -9.06 -11.18 16.40
CA SER A 112 -8.77 -12.53 15.93
C SER A 112 -7.25 -12.76 15.75
N PRO A 113 -6.75 -14.01 15.81
CA PRO A 113 -5.32 -14.30 15.71
C PRO A 113 -4.62 -13.75 14.46
N GLY A 114 -5.32 -13.76 13.31
CA GLY A 114 -4.80 -13.17 12.07
C GLY A 114 -4.71 -11.64 12.15
N LYS A 115 -5.74 -10.98 12.68
CA LYS A 115 -5.76 -9.53 12.87
C LYS A 115 -4.68 -9.10 13.87
N THR A 116 -4.58 -9.74 15.03
CA THR A 116 -3.57 -9.40 16.05
C THR A 116 -2.14 -9.59 15.54
N THR A 117 -1.86 -10.65 14.76
CA THR A 117 -0.55 -10.84 14.13
C THR A 117 -0.21 -9.69 13.19
N SER A 118 -1.16 -9.28 12.35
CA SER A 118 -0.95 -8.16 11.44
C SER A 118 -0.77 -6.82 12.16
N ILE A 119 -1.58 -6.55 13.19
CA ILE A 119 -1.49 -5.34 14.02
C ILE A 119 -0.14 -5.30 14.74
N LYS A 120 0.32 -6.44 15.28
CA LYS A 120 1.62 -6.54 15.94
C LYS A 120 2.76 -6.23 14.98
N SER A 121 2.73 -6.79 13.77
CA SER A 121 3.75 -6.52 12.74
C SER A 121 3.83 -5.03 12.42
N ASP A 122 2.69 -4.40 12.18
CA ASP A 122 2.62 -2.97 11.87
C ASP A 122 3.08 -2.12 13.05
N LEU A 123 2.63 -2.45 14.26
CA LEU A 123 3.01 -1.74 15.49
C LEU A 123 4.50 -1.84 15.78
N THR A 124 5.10 -3.03 15.68
CA THR A 124 6.54 -3.23 15.88
C THR A 124 7.36 -2.39 14.91
N ARG A 125 6.94 -2.32 13.65
CA ARG A 125 7.61 -1.49 12.64
C ARG A 125 7.51 0.00 12.95
N HIS A 126 6.33 0.49 13.33
CA HIS A 126 6.14 1.89 13.72
C HIS A 126 6.92 2.26 14.99
N LEU A 127 7.03 1.34 15.96
CA LEU A 127 7.84 1.53 17.17
C LEU A 127 9.34 1.54 16.86
N ALA A 128 9.77 0.86 15.80
CA ALA A 128 11.14 0.90 15.28
C ALA A 128 11.43 2.16 14.43
N GLY A 129 10.44 3.02 14.20
CA GLY A 129 10.60 4.24 13.41
C GLY A 129 10.45 4.04 11.91
N ASP A 130 10.03 2.86 11.45
CA ASP A 130 9.68 2.64 10.04
C ASP A 130 8.19 2.86 9.82
N TYR A 131 7.89 3.98 9.15
CA TYR A 131 6.54 4.45 8.85
C TYR A 131 6.19 4.28 7.37
N THR A 132 6.98 3.53 6.60
CA THR A 132 6.74 3.32 5.15
C THR A 132 5.38 2.67 4.95
N PRO A 133 4.51 3.15 4.04
CA PRO A 133 3.19 2.57 3.89
C PRO A 133 3.23 1.10 3.50
N ASN A 134 2.34 0.30 4.08
CA ASN A 134 2.22 -1.10 3.71
C ASN A 134 1.79 -1.24 2.24
N PRO A 135 2.34 -2.21 1.49
CA PRO A 135 1.77 -2.56 0.21
C PRO A 135 0.31 -2.97 0.40
N PRO A 136 -0.58 -2.62 -0.55
CA PRO A 136 -1.98 -3.04 -0.48
C PRO A 136 -2.02 -4.57 -0.34
N LYS A 137 -2.69 -5.05 0.71
CA LYS A 137 -2.97 -6.48 0.83
C LYS A 137 -3.94 -6.81 -0.29
N VAL A 138 -3.46 -7.57 -1.28
CA VAL A 138 -4.34 -8.25 -2.23
C VAL A 138 -5.07 -9.26 -1.38
N GLU A 139 -6.27 -8.92 -0.92
CA GLU A 139 -7.21 -9.92 -0.47
C GLU A 139 -7.42 -10.81 -1.68
N GLN A 140 -6.84 -12.02 -1.65
CA GLN A 140 -7.21 -13.03 -2.63
C GLN A 140 -8.70 -13.24 -2.42
N GLU A 141 -9.51 -12.69 -3.32
CA GLU A 141 -10.84 -13.20 -3.61
C GLU A 141 -10.66 -14.62 -4.15
N GLU A 142 -10.27 -15.55 -3.29
CA GLU A 142 -10.49 -16.96 -3.49
C GLU A 142 -12.01 -17.15 -3.53
N GLY A 143 -12.58 -17.29 -4.73
CA GLY A 143 -13.88 -17.94 -4.84
C GLY A 143 -14.89 -17.46 -5.88
N LEU A 144 -14.58 -16.56 -6.81
CA LEU A 144 -15.57 -16.18 -7.83
C LEU A 144 -15.15 -16.35 -9.30
N LEU A 145 -13.88 -16.69 -9.58
CA LEU A 145 -13.41 -16.86 -10.98
C LEU A 145 -12.81 -18.24 -11.31
N SER A 146 -12.72 -19.18 -10.37
CA SER A 146 -12.20 -20.54 -10.63
C SER A 146 -13.27 -21.54 -11.10
N GLY A 147 -14.52 -21.09 -11.29
CA GLY A 147 -15.67 -21.99 -11.53
C GLY A 147 -16.31 -21.95 -12.92
N TRP A 148 -15.89 -21.07 -13.83
CA TRP A 148 -16.50 -20.97 -15.16
C TRP A 148 -15.44 -20.99 -16.25
N GLY A 149 -14.98 -22.19 -16.59
CA GLY A 149 -14.01 -22.39 -17.67
C GLY A 149 -13.43 -23.79 -17.76
N GLY A 150 -14.10 -24.79 -17.19
CA GLY A 150 -13.83 -26.19 -17.50
C GLY A 150 -14.39 -26.50 -18.88
N GLY A 151 -13.53 -26.45 -19.89
CA GLY A 151 -13.86 -26.79 -21.28
C GLY A 151 -12.65 -27.42 -21.96
N SER A 152 -12.43 -28.68 -21.64
CA SER A 152 -11.35 -29.56 -22.10
C SER A 152 -11.19 -29.65 -23.62
N GLY A 153 -9.94 -29.78 -24.07
CA GLY A 153 -9.58 -30.67 -25.18
C GLY A 153 -9.33 -30.03 -26.54
N ALA A 154 -8.08 -29.65 -26.81
CA ALA A 154 -7.54 -29.67 -28.17
C ALA A 154 -6.90 -31.05 -28.42
N PRO A 155 -7.21 -31.71 -29.55
CA PRO A 155 -6.13 -32.04 -30.46
C PRO A 155 -6.43 -31.72 -31.92
N GLU A 156 -5.44 -31.10 -32.55
CA GLU A 156 -4.90 -31.43 -33.89
C GLU A 156 -5.86 -31.71 -35.05
N MET A 157 -6.02 -30.68 -35.89
CA MET A 157 -5.88 -30.69 -37.35
C MET A 157 -6.19 -32.00 -38.11
N LYS A 158 -7.46 -32.18 -38.52
CA LYS A 158 -7.84 -33.13 -39.58
C LYS A 158 -7.67 -32.49 -40.96
N ALA A 159 -6.55 -32.80 -41.61
CA ALA A 159 -6.37 -32.62 -43.05
C ALA A 159 -7.42 -33.47 -43.80
N ARG A 160 -8.24 -32.83 -44.63
CA ARG A 160 -9.14 -33.51 -45.55
C ARG A 160 -8.35 -34.00 -46.75
N LEU A 161 -8.33 -35.31 -46.98
CA LEU A 161 -8.09 -35.91 -48.30
C LEU A 161 -9.20 -36.97 -48.54
N PRO A 162 -9.79 -37.02 -49.75
CA PRO A 162 -10.95 -37.85 -50.06
C PRO A 162 -10.52 -39.14 -50.75
N THR A 163 -11.14 -40.27 -50.37
CA THR A 163 -11.29 -41.55 -51.09
C THR A 163 -11.64 -42.60 -50.03
N ASP A 164 -12.44 -43.64 -50.21
CA ASP A 164 -13.27 -44.18 -51.29
C ASP A 164 -13.71 -45.57 -50.75
N ASN A 165 -14.88 -46.07 -51.21
CA ASN A 165 -15.38 -47.45 -51.04
C ASN A 165 -15.73 -47.93 -49.61
N SER A 166 -16.67 -48.84 -49.36
CA SER A 166 -17.90 -49.41 -49.96
C SER A 166 -18.17 -50.63 -49.06
N ASP A 167 -19.46 -50.87 -48.75
CA ASP A 167 -20.04 -52.02 -48.05
C ASP A 167 -19.74 -52.23 -46.55
#